data_AF-A0A950XXQ3-F1
#
_entry.id   AF-A0A950XXQ3-F1
#
_cell.length_a   1.000
_cell.length_b   1.000
_cell.length_c   1.000
_cell.angle_alpha   90.00
_cell.angle_beta   90.00
_cell.angle_gamma   90.00
#
_symmetry.space_group_name_H-M   'P 1'
#
loop_
_entity.id
_entity.type
_entity.pdbx_description
1 polymer ?
#
loop_
_entity_poly.entity_id
_entity_poly.type
_entity_poly.pdbx_seq_one_letter_code
_entity_poly.pdbx_strand_id
1 'polypeptide(L)'
;MAAACEFEAEVLAAAMESRWPEGAEPQLREHVSTCGVCSEAALVACTIGGDRDTLRPAGAIPDSGRVWYLAQLRARREAIAAADRPITIVQTMALACATGLLGACFGATSGWFQATVERLTALVASHALLAAGTVVLVLLLPVAIYVAIQQEGTGTISGGRRPAG
;
A
#
# COMPACT_ATOMS: atom_id res chain seq x y z
N MET A 1 42.12 -1.92 25.89
CA MET A 1 41.11 -1.43 26.86
C MET A 1 41.28 0.08 26.94
N ALA A 2 40.56 0.83 26.12
CA ALA A 2 40.51 2.28 26.29
C ALA A 2 39.69 2.54 27.56
N ALA A 3 40.31 3.16 28.57
CA ALA A 3 39.58 3.64 29.72
C ALA A 3 38.51 4.62 29.22
N ALA A 4 37.25 4.39 29.59
CA ALA A 4 36.19 5.37 29.36
C ALA A 4 36.66 6.69 29.98
N CYS A 5 36.78 7.73 29.15
CA CYS A 5 37.25 9.01 29.65
C CYS A 5 36.16 9.62 30.53
N GLU A 6 36.53 10.06 31.74
CA GLU A 6 35.60 10.64 32.71
C GLU A 6 34.86 11.88 32.15
N PHE A 7 35.57 12.68 31.35
CA PHE A 7 35.03 13.92 30.75
C PHE A 7 34.27 13.70 29.43
N GLU A 8 34.23 12.48 28.90
CA GLU A 8 33.62 12.19 27.60
C GLU A 8 32.14 12.59 27.56
N ALA A 9 31.40 12.25 28.61
CA ALA A 9 29.97 12.56 28.71
C ALA A 9 29.71 14.08 28.77
N GLU A 10 30.55 14.83 29.47
CA GLU A 10 30.42 16.28 29.64
C GLU A 10 30.75 17.02 28.34
N VAL A 11 31.79 16.58 27.62
CA VAL A 11 32.14 17.11 26.29
C VAL A 11 31.04 16.83 25.28
N LEU A 12 30.48 15.61 25.26
CA LEU A 12 29.35 15.24 24.40
C LEU A 12 28.10 16.08 24.71
N ALA A 13 27.77 16.28 25.99
CA ALA A 13 26.64 17.11 26.40
C ALA A 13 26.81 18.56 25.93
N ALA A 14 27.99 19.15 26.16
CA ALA A 14 28.28 20.52 25.71
C ALA A 14 28.21 20.68 24.18
N ALA A 15 28.64 19.66 23.42
CA ALA A 15 28.55 19.65 21.96
C ALA A 15 27.10 19.47 21.46
N MET A 16 26.33 18.57 22.07
CA MET A 16 24.92 18.33 21.73
C MET A 16 24.02 19.54 22.04
N GLU A 17 24.35 20.31 23.07
CA GLU A 17 23.64 21.51 23.48
C GLU A 17 24.12 22.76 22.73
N SER A 18 24.91 22.61 21.66
CA SER A 18 25.43 23.70 20.82
C SER A 18 26.21 24.77 21.59
N ARG A 19 26.77 24.42 22.76
CA ARG A 19 27.61 25.32 23.57
C ARG A 19 29.09 25.17 23.27
N TRP A 20 29.51 24.15 22.54
CA TRP A 20 30.90 23.95 22.18
C TRP A 20 31.31 24.83 20.98
N PRO A 21 32.51 25.46 20.96
CA PRO A 21 33.53 25.53 22.01
C PRO A 21 33.41 26.77 22.94
N GLU A 22 32.61 27.76 22.56
CA GLU A 22 32.57 29.09 23.21
C GLU A 22 31.94 29.07 24.62
N GLY A 23 30.94 28.22 24.84
CA GLY A 23 30.18 28.07 26.09
C GLY A 23 30.53 26.83 26.91
N ALA A 24 31.66 26.17 26.62
CA ALA A 24 32.17 25.05 27.39
C ALA A 24 33.15 25.52 28.48
N GLU A 25 33.21 24.80 29.60
CA GLU A 25 34.14 25.13 30.68
C GLU A 25 35.61 25.05 30.22
N PRO A 26 36.50 25.93 30.75
CA PRO A 26 37.89 25.98 30.31
C PRO A 26 38.65 24.68 30.54
N GLN A 27 38.32 23.94 31.61
CA GLN A 27 38.93 22.64 31.94
C GLN A 27 38.60 21.57 30.88
N LEU A 28 37.37 21.56 30.36
CA LEU A 28 36.95 20.64 29.30
C LEU A 28 37.67 20.92 27.97
N ARG A 29 37.90 22.20 27.64
CA ARG A 29 38.67 22.58 26.44
C ARG A 29 40.13 22.17 26.53
N GLU A 30 40.75 22.36 27.69
CA GLU A 30 42.12 21.92 27.95
C GLU A 30 42.24 20.39 27.86
N HIS A 31 41.27 19.65 28.42
CA HIS A 31 41.21 18.20 28.32
C HIS A 31 41.06 17.72 26.86
N VAL A 32 40.15 18.32 26.08
CA VAL A 32 39.96 17.96 24.67
C VAL A 32 41.22 18.17 23.83
N SER A 33 42.06 19.15 24.18
CA SER A 33 43.33 19.38 23.48
C SER A 33 44.37 18.28 23.70
N THR A 34 44.23 17.50 24.78
CA THR A 34 45.16 16.43 25.17
C THR A 34 44.59 15.03 25.01
N CYS A 35 43.26 14.89 24.97
CA CYS A 35 42.55 13.62 24.84
C CYS A 35 41.99 13.40 23.43
N GLY A 36 42.57 12.46 22.69
CA GLY A 36 42.13 12.10 21.34
C GLY A 36 40.66 11.67 21.27
N VAL A 37 40.19 10.89 22.25
CA VAL A 37 38.79 10.40 22.31
C VAL A 37 37.80 11.55 22.41
N CYS A 38 38.02 12.49 23.31
CA CYS A 38 37.13 13.64 23.48
C CYS A 38 37.22 14.62 22.30
N SER A 39 38.37 14.69 21.62
CA SER A 39 38.52 15.50 20.41
C SER A 39 37.71 14.96 19.22
N GLU A 40 37.71 13.65 19.00
CA GLU A 40 36.88 13.02 17.96
C GLU A 40 35.40 13.09 18.31
N ALA A 41 35.03 12.83 19.57
CA ALA A 41 33.64 12.93 20.03
C ALA A 41 33.08 14.35 19.84
N ALA A 42 33.85 15.38 20.20
CA ALA A 42 33.47 16.78 19.99
C ALA A 42 33.34 17.10 18.50
N LEU A 43 34.28 16.64 17.67
CA LEU A 43 34.25 16.86 16.22
C LEU A 43 33.00 16.24 15.58
N VAL A 44 32.70 14.97 15.88
CA VAL A 44 31.53 14.26 15.34
C VAL A 44 30.22 14.88 15.85
N ALA A 45 30.14 15.24 17.13
CA ALA A 45 28.94 15.87 17.68
C ALA A 45 28.71 17.26 17.08
N CYS A 46 29.76 18.06 16.89
CA CYS A 46 29.65 19.37 16.26
C CYS A 46 29.31 19.30 14.77
N THR A 47 29.81 18.31 14.02
CA THR A 47 29.43 18.13 12.60
C THR A 47 27.96 17.76 12.46
N ILE A 48 27.47 16.81 13.28
CA ILE A 48 26.06 16.43 13.30
C ILE A 48 25.18 17.62 13.73
N GLY A 49 25.61 18.40 14.73
CA GLY A 49 24.92 19.61 15.17
C GLY A 49 24.84 20.69 14.09
N GLY A 50 25.96 20.97 13.41
CA GLY A 50 26.02 21.94 12.31
C GLY A 50 25.16 21.51 11.11
N ASP A 51 25.11 20.22 10.80
CA ASP A 51 24.20 19.67 9.78
C ASP A 51 22.74 19.88 10.19
N ARG A 52 22.39 19.73 11.48
CA ARG A 52 21.02 20.00 11.96
C ARG A 52 20.62 21.46 11.79
N ASP A 53 21.53 22.41 12.02
CA ASP A 53 21.25 23.84 11.88
C ASP A 53 21.20 24.27 10.41
N THR A 54 22.04 23.68 9.55
CA THR A 54 22.03 23.92 8.09
C THR A 54 20.90 23.19 7.35
N LEU A 55 20.36 22.11 7.91
CA LEU A 55 19.12 21.43 7.49
C LEU A 55 17.87 22.04 8.14
N ARG A 56 18.02 23.05 9.01
CA ARG A 56 16.92 23.82 9.59
C ARG A 56 16.30 24.92 8.70
N PRO A 57 16.67 25.20 7.43
CA PRO A 57 15.94 26.17 6.65
C PRO A 57 14.67 25.54 6.07
N ALA A 58 13.54 26.17 6.42
CA ALA A 58 12.24 26.12 5.75
C ALA A 58 11.48 24.77 5.74
N GLY A 59 10.54 24.66 6.69
CA GLY A 59 9.37 23.82 6.49
C GLY A 59 8.98 23.13 7.79
N ALA A 60 7.86 23.56 8.36
CA ALA A 60 7.19 22.86 9.44
C ALA A 60 7.21 21.35 9.13
N ILE A 61 7.91 20.57 9.96
CA ILE A 61 7.84 19.11 9.93
C ILE A 61 6.33 18.82 9.89
N PRO A 62 5.79 18.24 8.79
CA PRO A 62 4.37 18.05 8.68
C PRO A 62 3.94 17.22 9.87
N ASP A 63 2.88 17.67 10.55
CA ASP A 63 2.37 17.02 11.75
C ASP A 63 2.38 15.50 11.54
N SER A 64 3.09 14.81 12.43
CA SER A 64 3.26 13.35 12.35
C SER A 64 1.91 12.63 12.27
N GLY A 65 0.88 13.19 12.90
CA GLY A 65 -0.51 12.73 12.80
C GLY A 65 -1.08 12.88 11.38
N ARG A 66 -0.82 14.00 10.71
CA ARG A 66 -1.23 14.24 9.32
C ARG A 66 -0.56 13.26 8.35
N VAL A 67 0.72 12.95 8.51
CA VAL A 67 1.44 11.98 7.66
C VAL A 67 0.87 10.58 7.86
N TRP A 68 0.69 10.15 9.11
CA TRP A 68 0.07 8.87 9.44
C TRP A 68 -1.36 8.78 8.92
N TYR A 69 -2.17 9.83 9.09
CA TYR A 69 -3.54 9.86 8.60
C TYR A 69 -3.63 9.72 7.08
N LEU A 70 -2.76 10.42 6.34
CA LEU A 70 -2.70 10.28 4.88
C LEU A 70 -2.27 8.88 4.46
N ALA A 71 -1.32 8.27 5.17
CA ALA A 71 -0.92 6.88 4.93
C ALA A 71 -2.08 5.90 5.22
N GLN A 72 -2.78 6.10 6.33
CA GLN A 72 -3.95 5.29 6.71
C GLN A 72 -5.10 5.45 5.71
N LEU A 73 -5.29 6.65 5.17
CA LEU A 73 -6.32 6.93 4.16
C LEU A 73 -5.99 6.24 2.83
N ARG A 74 -4.70 6.16 2.45
CA ARG A 74 -4.26 5.38 1.28
C ARG A 74 -4.53 3.89 1.48
N ALA A 75 -4.14 3.33 2.63
CA ALA A 75 -4.39 1.92 2.96
C ALA A 75 -5.90 1.60 2.97
N ARG A 76 -6.75 2.50 3.49
CA ARG A 76 -8.21 2.32 3.45
C ARG A 76 -8.76 2.38 2.03
N ARG A 77 -8.26 3.27 1.17
CA ARG A 77 -8.70 3.35 -0.24
C ARG A 77 -8.32 2.10 -1.02
N GLU A 78 -7.15 1.53 -0.76
CA GLU A 78 -6.73 0.25 -1.34
C GLU A 78 -7.64 -0.90 -0.88
N ALA A 79 -8.01 -0.92 0.41
CA ALA A 79 -8.94 -1.92 0.94
C ALA A 79 -10.36 -1.77 0.36
N ILE A 80 -10.86 -0.54 0.16
CA ILE A 80 -12.17 -0.29 -0.47
C ILE A 80 -12.14 -0.66 -1.96
N ALA A 81 -11.07 -0.30 -2.69
CA ALA A 81 -10.91 -0.69 -4.09
C ALA A 81 -10.76 -2.22 -4.26
N ALA A 82 -10.28 -2.93 -3.24
CA ALA A 82 -10.32 -4.39 -3.18
C ALA A 82 -11.73 -4.93 -2.87
N ALA A 83 -12.52 -4.21 -2.08
CA ALA A 83 -13.87 -4.58 -1.65
C ALA A 83 -15.00 -4.29 -2.66
N ASP A 84 -14.82 -3.34 -3.58
CA ASP A 84 -15.80 -3.10 -4.66
C ASP A 84 -15.86 -4.26 -5.67
N ARG A 85 -14.82 -5.09 -5.72
CA ARG A 85 -14.68 -6.22 -6.64
C ARG A 85 -15.67 -7.36 -6.38
N PRO A 86 -15.87 -7.86 -5.13
CA PRO A 86 -16.88 -8.89 -4.85
C PRO A 86 -18.32 -8.38 -4.97
N ILE A 87 -18.58 -7.09 -4.74
CA ILE A 87 -19.94 -6.51 -4.75
C ILE A 87 -20.57 -6.63 -6.14
N THR A 88 -19.80 -6.36 -7.20
CA THR A 88 -20.30 -6.46 -8.59
C THR A 88 -20.62 -7.90 -9.01
N ILE A 89 -19.88 -8.90 -8.49
CA ILE A 89 -20.12 -10.33 -8.77
C ILE A 89 -21.44 -10.78 -8.12
N VAL A 90 -21.69 -10.37 -6.88
CA VAL A 90 -22.95 -10.72 -6.20
C VAL A 90 -24.14 -10.03 -6.86
N GLN A 91 -24.00 -8.77 -7.27
CA GLN A 91 -25.07 -8.04 -7.96
C GLN A 91 -25.41 -8.65 -9.33
N THR A 92 -24.41 -9.06 -10.11
CA THR A 92 -24.65 -9.72 -11.41
C THR A 92 -25.32 -11.08 -11.25
N MET A 93 -24.90 -11.87 -10.26
CA MET A 93 -25.57 -13.14 -9.92
C MET A 93 -27.01 -12.92 -9.45
N ALA A 94 -27.25 -11.95 -8.56
CA ALA A 94 -28.58 -11.62 -8.09
C ALA A 94 -29.51 -11.17 -9.24
N LEU A 95 -29.00 -10.33 -10.15
CA LEU A 95 -29.72 -9.88 -11.34
C LEU A 95 -30.03 -11.06 -12.28
N ALA A 96 -29.05 -11.95 -12.52
CA ALA A 96 -29.25 -13.14 -13.34
C ALA A 96 -30.34 -14.06 -12.76
N CYS A 97 -30.30 -14.32 -11.45
CA CYS A 97 -31.33 -15.10 -10.75
C CYS A 97 -32.70 -14.44 -10.82
N ALA A 98 -32.79 -13.13 -10.54
CA ALA A 98 -34.06 -12.40 -10.56
C ALA A 98 -34.68 -12.41 -11.96
N THR A 99 -33.87 -12.18 -13.00
CA THR A 99 -34.34 -12.16 -14.40
C THR A 99 -34.77 -13.55 -14.85
N GLY A 100 -34.06 -14.59 -14.43
CA GLY A 100 -34.42 -15.98 -14.69
C GLY A 100 -35.74 -16.39 -14.04
N LEU A 101 -35.95 -16.01 -12.77
CA LEU A 101 -37.21 -16.28 -12.05
C LEU A 101 -38.38 -15.53 -12.65
N LEU A 102 -38.21 -14.26 -13.02
CA LEU A 102 -39.24 -13.49 -13.72
C LEU A 102 -39.57 -14.12 -15.07
N GLY A 103 -38.57 -14.50 -15.85
CA GLY A 103 -38.77 -15.22 -17.12
C GLY A 103 -39.53 -16.53 -16.95
N ALA A 104 -39.24 -17.30 -15.90
CA ALA A 104 -39.93 -18.55 -15.60
C ALA A 104 -41.41 -18.31 -15.21
N CYS A 105 -41.69 -17.34 -14.36
CA CYS A 105 -43.05 -16.98 -13.96
C CYS A 105 -43.89 -16.48 -15.14
N PHE A 106 -43.36 -15.57 -15.95
CA PHE A 106 -44.04 -15.08 -17.14
C PHE A 106 -44.21 -16.18 -18.20
N GLY A 107 -43.22 -17.07 -18.33
CA GLY A 107 -43.25 -18.17 -19.27
C GLY A 107 -44.26 -19.26 -18.93
N ALA A 108 -44.43 -19.58 -17.65
CA ALA A 108 -45.43 -20.55 -17.18
C ALA A 108 -46.87 -20.07 -17.44
N THR A 109 -47.08 -18.75 -17.51
CA THR A 109 -48.42 -18.15 -17.67
C THR A 109 -48.81 -17.96 -19.14
N SER A 110 -47.90 -18.23 -20.08
CA SER A 110 -48.02 -17.85 -21.49
C SER A 110 -47.89 -19.04 -22.44
N GLY A 111 -48.98 -19.42 -23.12
CA GLY A 111 -48.99 -20.58 -24.02
C GLY A 111 -48.07 -20.46 -25.25
N TRP A 112 -47.93 -19.25 -25.83
CA TRP A 112 -47.01 -19.02 -26.96
C TRP A 112 -45.54 -19.11 -26.54
N PHE A 113 -45.25 -18.78 -25.27
CA PHE A 113 -43.93 -18.93 -24.69
C PHE A 113 -43.59 -20.40 -24.48
N GLN A 114 -44.52 -21.22 -24.00
CA GLN A 114 -44.31 -22.67 -23.87
C GLN A 114 -43.98 -23.33 -25.21
N ALA A 115 -44.71 -23.01 -26.28
CA ALA A 115 -44.41 -23.53 -27.62
C ALA A 115 -43.03 -23.09 -28.15
N THR A 116 -42.56 -21.91 -27.75
CA THR A 116 -41.23 -21.40 -28.11
C THR A 116 -40.14 -22.07 -27.29
N VAL A 117 -40.38 -22.29 -25.99
CA VAL A 117 -39.48 -23.01 -25.08
C VAL A 117 -39.31 -24.46 -25.53
N GLU A 118 -40.38 -25.16 -25.92
CA GLU A 118 -40.29 -26.53 -26.42
C GLU A 118 -39.45 -26.65 -27.71
N ARG A 119 -39.57 -25.67 -28.62
CA ARG A 119 -38.71 -25.63 -29.82
C ARG A 119 -37.25 -25.36 -29.47
N LEU A 120 -37.01 -24.46 -28.52
CA LEU A 120 -35.66 -24.17 -28.03
C LEU A 120 -35.06 -25.36 -27.28
N THR A 121 -35.81 -26.07 -26.44
CA THR A 121 -35.32 -27.26 -25.74
C THR A 121 -35.04 -28.40 -26.71
N ALA A 122 -35.82 -28.57 -27.77
CA ALA A 122 -35.54 -29.53 -28.84
C ALA A 122 -34.26 -29.19 -29.63
N LEU A 123 -34.04 -27.90 -29.94
CA LEU A 123 -32.81 -27.40 -30.57
C LEU A 123 -31.59 -27.52 -29.66
N VAL A 124 -31.76 -27.30 -28.35
CA VAL A 124 -30.72 -27.48 -27.34
C VAL A 124 -30.42 -28.95 -27.13
N ALA A 125 -31.42 -29.83 -27.11
CA ALA A 125 -31.22 -31.27 -26.96
C ALA A 125 -30.44 -31.86 -28.15
N SER A 126 -30.71 -31.39 -29.37
CA SER A 126 -29.95 -31.77 -30.57
C SER A 126 -28.50 -31.23 -30.56
N HIS A 127 -28.23 -30.17 -29.79
CA HIS A 127 -26.91 -29.54 -29.68
C HIS A 127 -26.45 -29.46 -28.22
N ALA A 128 -26.74 -30.50 -27.42
CA ALA A 128 -26.60 -30.45 -25.96
C ALA A 128 -25.17 -30.15 -25.51
N LEU A 129 -24.17 -30.63 -26.27
CA LEU A 129 -22.76 -30.32 -26.02
C LEU A 129 -22.42 -28.84 -26.24
N LEU A 130 -22.98 -28.22 -27.30
CA LEU A 130 -22.75 -26.81 -27.60
C LEU A 130 -23.47 -25.91 -26.60
N ALA A 131 -24.68 -26.27 -26.21
CA ALA A 131 -25.44 -25.56 -25.19
C ALA A 131 -24.80 -25.65 -23.78
N ALA A 132 -24.28 -26.83 -23.41
CA ALA A 132 -23.50 -26.96 -22.19
C ALA A 132 -22.21 -26.12 -22.25
N GLY A 133 -21.53 -26.13 -23.40
CA GLY A 133 -20.35 -25.32 -23.65
C GLY A 133 -20.61 -23.81 -23.55
N THR A 134 -21.74 -23.32 -24.06
CA THR A 134 -22.10 -21.89 -23.97
C THR A 134 -22.48 -21.47 -22.57
N VAL A 135 -23.20 -22.30 -21.80
CA VAL A 135 -23.51 -22.02 -20.39
C VAL A 135 -22.23 -21.97 -19.55
N VAL A 136 -21.33 -22.94 -19.76
CA VAL A 136 -20.02 -22.98 -19.09
C VAL A 136 -19.18 -21.77 -19.50
N LEU A 137 -19.16 -21.40 -20.78
CA LEU A 137 -18.45 -20.21 -21.25
C LEU A 137 -19.04 -18.94 -20.63
N VAL A 138 -20.35 -18.76 -20.59
CA VAL A 138 -20.99 -17.57 -20.01
C VAL A 138 -20.74 -17.46 -18.51
N LEU A 139 -20.63 -18.59 -17.80
CA LEU A 139 -20.32 -18.60 -16.36
C LEU A 139 -18.82 -18.43 -16.07
N LEU A 140 -17.95 -19.01 -16.90
CA LEU A 140 -16.50 -19.00 -16.69
C LEU A 140 -15.80 -17.79 -17.31
N LEU A 141 -16.34 -17.18 -18.36
CA LEU A 141 -15.75 -16.02 -19.04
C LEU A 141 -15.65 -14.79 -18.12
N PRO A 142 -16.66 -14.43 -17.31
CA PRO A 142 -16.53 -13.35 -16.32
C PRO A 142 -15.44 -13.65 -15.29
N VAL A 143 -15.34 -14.91 -14.85
CA VAL A 143 -14.33 -15.37 -13.89
C VAL A 143 -12.93 -15.31 -14.51
N ALA A 144 -12.76 -15.75 -15.76
CA ALA A 144 -11.51 -15.72 -16.49
C ALA A 144 -11.03 -14.30 -16.77
N ILE A 145 -11.93 -13.40 -17.20
CA ILE A 145 -11.65 -11.97 -17.39
C ILE A 145 -11.23 -11.33 -16.06
N TYR A 146 -11.92 -11.66 -14.97
CA TYR A 146 -11.60 -11.16 -13.63
C TYR A 146 -10.19 -11.59 -13.18
N VAL A 147 -9.84 -12.86 -13.40
CA VAL A 147 -8.51 -13.39 -13.08
C VAL A 147 -7.43 -12.77 -13.97
N ALA A 148 -7.69 -12.58 -15.27
CA ALA A 148 -6.76 -11.95 -16.19
C ALA A 148 -6.42 -10.50 -15.77
N ILE A 149 -7.44 -9.70 -15.43
CA ILE A 149 -7.25 -8.32 -14.96
C ILE A 149 -6.43 -8.26 -13.66
N GLN A 150 -6.58 -9.25 -12.78
CA GLN A 150 -5.79 -9.35 -11.54
C GLN A 150 -4.30 -9.69 -11.80
N GLN A 151 -4.01 -10.47 -12.85
CA GLN A 151 -2.63 -10.83 -13.20
C GLN A 151 -1.85 -9.66 -13.80
N GLU A 152 -2.53 -8.78 -14.56
CA GLU A 152 -1.92 -7.58 -15.14
C GLU A 152 -1.47 -6.57 -14.06
N GLY A 153 -2.23 -6.46 -12.97
CA GLY A 153 -1.88 -5.62 -11.83
C GLY A 153 -0.72 -6.15 -10.99
N THR A 154 -0.48 -7.46 -10.98
CA THR A 154 0.62 -8.07 -10.20
C THR A 154 1.95 -8.07 -10.97
N GLY A 155 1.92 -8.10 -12.31
CA GLY A 155 3.12 -8.00 -13.14
C GLY A 155 3.78 -6.62 -13.13
N THR A 156 2.97 -5.55 -13.09
CA THR A 156 3.44 -4.16 -13.17
C THR A 156 4.07 -3.64 -11.87
N ILE A 157 3.75 -4.22 -10.71
CA ILE A 157 4.34 -3.84 -9.41
C ILE A 157 5.79 -4.35 -9.24
N SER A 158 6.23 -5.34 -10.03
CA SER A 158 7.61 -5.85 -9.97
C SER A 158 8.64 -5.00 -10.74
N GLY A 159 8.20 -4.03 -11.57
CA GLY A 159 9.06 -3.21 -12.42
C GLY A 159 9.57 -1.89 -11.80
N GLY A 160 9.07 -1.48 -10.63
CA GLY A 160 9.43 -0.23 -9.97
C GLY A 160 10.74 -0.31 -9.16
N ARG A 161 11.83 -0.80 -9.76
CA ARG A 161 13.16 -0.79 -9.12
C ARG A 161 13.82 0.57 -9.32
N ARG A 162 13.84 1.34 -8.22
CA ARG A 162 14.79 2.41 -7.80
C ARG A 162 15.17 3.50 -8.83
N PRO A 163 14.91 4.80 -8.54
CA PRO A 163 15.69 5.86 -9.18
C PRO A 163 17.16 5.69 -8.75
N ALA A 164 18.05 5.53 -9.73
CA ALA A 164 19.48 5.60 -9.54
C ALA A 164 19.90 7.08 -9.54
N GLY A 165 20.71 7.43 -8.53
CA GLY A 165 21.73 8.49 -8.59
C GLY A 165 21.25 9.91 -8.77
#